data_AF-A0A5E4J305-F1
#
_entry.id   AF-A0A5E4J305-F1
#
_cell.length_a   1.000
_cell.length_b   1.000
_cell.length_c   1.000
_cell.angle_alpha   90.00
_cell.angle_beta   90.00
_cell.angle_gamma   90.00
#
_symmetry.space_group_name_H-M   'P 1'
#
loop_
_entity.id
_entity.type
_entity.pdbx_description
1 polymer ?
#
loop_
_entity_poly.entity_id
_entity_poly.type
_entity_poly.pdbx_seq_one_letter_code
_entity_poly.pdbx_strand_id
1 'polypeptide(L)'
;MYQGVHVDLFLTDTSSLPFALLHHTGDKNYNIIVRNKAKHLGYKLNQYGLFKGDEKIKKKFKSERQVIEFIGLTYKSPKDRT
;
A
#
# COMPACT_ATOMS: atom_id res chain seq x y z
N MET A 1 6.70 34.41 -16.42
CA MET A 1 5.83 34.02 -15.28
C MET A 1 6.16 32.59 -14.93
N TYR A 2 6.58 32.30 -13.70
CA TYR A 2 6.65 30.91 -13.23
C TYR A 2 5.23 30.48 -12.87
N GLN A 3 4.72 29.45 -13.54
CA GLN A 3 3.53 28.75 -13.09
C GLN A 3 3.92 27.87 -11.90
N GLY A 4 3.24 28.04 -10.77
CA GLY A 4 3.41 27.16 -9.62
C GLY A 4 2.97 25.74 -9.97
N VAL A 5 3.70 24.75 -9.47
CA VAL A 5 3.35 23.33 -9.61
C VAL A 5 2.65 22.89 -8.32
N HIS A 6 1.53 22.19 -8.44
CA HIS A 6 0.89 21.56 -7.29
C HIS A 6 1.75 20.38 -6.79
N VAL A 7 2.05 20.35 -5.50
CA VAL A 7 2.89 19.31 -4.89
C VAL A 7 2.20 18.79 -3.64
N ASP A 8 2.02 17.46 -3.58
CA ASP A 8 1.55 16.76 -2.40
C ASP A 8 2.73 16.13 -1.66
N LEU A 9 2.79 16.34 -0.34
CA LEU A 9 3.81 15.76 0.54
C LEU A 9 3.13 14.87 1.59
N PHE A 10 3.62 13.64 1.70
CA PHE A 10 3.11 12.66 2.66
C PHE A 10 4.23 12.25 3.63
N LEU A 11 3.93 12.24 4.93
CA LEU A 11 4.84 11.79 5.97
C LEU A 11 4.37 10.45 6.54
N THR A 12 5.31 9.53 6.74
CA THR A 12 5.03 8.21 7.29
C THR A 12 6.22 7.68 8.08
N ASP A 13 5.95 6.81 9.05
CA ASP A 13 7.00 6.08 9.76
C ASP A 13 7.71 5.09 8.83
N THR A 14 8.99 4.79 9.12
CA THR A 14 9.79 3.80 8.40
C THR A 14 9.11 2.42 8.35
N SER A 15 8.41 2.04 9.43
CA SER A 15 7.70 0.75 9.49
C SER A 15 6.45 0.70 8.59
N SER A 16 5.91 1.88 8.25
CA SER A 16 4.71 2.06 7.45
C SER A 16 5.03 2.36 5.98
N LEU A 17 6.28 2.69 5.67
CA LEU A 17 6.76 3.03 4.32
C LEU A 17 6.34 2.03 3.21
N PRO A 18 6.41 0.69 3.40
CA PRO A 18 5.97 -0.24 2.36
C PRO A 18 4.48 -0.13 2.01
N PHE A 19 3.66 0.23 3.00
CA PHE A 19 2.21 0.35 2.85
C PHE A 19 1.82 1.70 2.28
N ALA A 20 2.51 2.76 2.71
CA ALA A 20 2.34 4.10 2.15
C ALA A 20 2.75 4.14 0.67
N LEU A 21 3.90 3.56 0.32
CA LEU A 21 4.34 3.44 -1.08
C LEU A 21 3.29 2.71 -1.92
N LEU A 22 2.81 1.56 -1.46
CA LEU A 22 1.78 0.79 -2.15
C LEU A 22 0.50 1.60 -2.37
N HIS A 23 0.07 2.35 -1.35
CA HIS A 23 -1.13 3.19 -1.39
C HIS A 23 -1.02 4.34 -2.39
N HIS A 24 0.09 5.08 -2.36
CA HIS A 24 0.25 6.31 -3.13
C HIS A 24 0.82 6.08 -4.53
N THR A 25 1.36 4.89 -4.83
CA THR A 25 1.86 4.54 -6.17
C THR A 25 0.78 3.94 -7.06
N GLY A 26 -0.16 3.17 -6.49
CA GLY A 26 -1.23 2.51 -7.24
C GLY A 26 -2.35 3.47 -7.62
N ASP A 27 -2.99 3.23 -8.76
CA ASP A 27 -4.22 3.92 -9.11
C ASP A 27 -5.38 3.48 -8.19
N LYS A 28 -6.55 4.08 -8.39
CA LYS A 28 -7.73 3.76 -7.58
C LYS A 28 -8.14 2.29 -7.70
N ASN A 29 -8.10 1.72 -8.91
CA ASN A 29 -8.60 0.37 -9.18
C ASN A 29 -7.68 -0.70 -8.58
N TYR A 30 -6.38 -0.57 -8.77
CA TYR A 30 -5.37 -1.44 -8.18
C TYR A 30 -5.48 -1.45 -6.66
N ASN A 31 -5.61 -0.26 -6.06
CA ASN A 31 -5.80 -0.10 -4.63
C ASN A 31 -7.06 -0.79 -4.11
N ILE A 32 -8.16 -0.82 -4.89
CA ILE A 32 -9.37 -1.56 -4.55
C ILE A 32 -9.11 -3.07 -4.59
N ILE A 33 -8.46 -3.58 -5.64
CA ILE A 33 -8.16 -5.01 -5.81
C ILE A 33 -7.29 -5.53 -4.67
N VAL A 34 -6.20 -4.82 -4.36
CA VAL A 34 -5.26 -5.19 -3.28
C VAL A 34 -5.98 -5.20 -1.93
N ARG A 35 -6.79 -4.18 -1.62
CA ARG A 35 -7.56 -4.14 -0.37
C ARG A 35 -8.62 -5.21 -0.28
N ASN A 36 -9.33 -5.48 -1.37
CA ASN A 36 -10.32 -6.54 -1.42
C ASN A 36 -9.68 -7.91 -1.18
N LYS A 37 -8.51 -8.17 -1.79
CA LYS A 37 -7.76 -9.40 -1.53
C LYS A 37 -7.35 -9.52 -0.06
N ALA A 38 -6.79 -8.45 0.53
CA ALA A 38 -6.46 -8.43 1.95
C ALA A 38 -7.70 -8.70 2.83
N LYS A 39 -8.84 -8.09 2.49
CA LYS A 39 -10.13 -8.27 3.18
C LYS A 39 -10.63 -9.70 3.11
N HIS A 40 -10.52 -10.37 1.96
CA HIS A 40 -10.86 -11.80 1.83
C HIS A 40 -10.00 -12.71 2.71
N LEU A 41 -8.78 -12.29 3.04
CA LEU A 41 -7.89 -12.99 3.97
C LEU A 41 -8.13 -12.60 5.45
N GLY A 42 -9.14 -11.78 5.74
CA GLY A 42 -9.45 -11.32 7.09
C GLY A 42 -8.58 -10.17 7.58
N TYR A 43 -7.92 -9.45 6.67
CA TYR A 43 -7.08 -8.30 7.00
C TYR A 43 -7.65 -6.97 6.49
N LYS A 44 -7.37 -5.88 7.21
CA LYS A 44 -7.59 -4.50 6.74
C LYS A 44 -6.24 -3.92 6.30
N LEU A 45 -6.13 -3.54 5.03
CA LEU A 45 -4.93 -2.90 4.47
C LEU A 45 -5.16 -1.40 4.24
N ASN A 46 -4.28 -0.55 4.76
CA ASN A 46 -4.25 0.89 4.52
C ASN A 46 -2.80 1.41 4.41
N GLN A 47 -2.61 2.72 4.26
CA GLN A 47 -1.29 3.35 4.13
C GLN A 47 -0.40 3.20 5.38
N TYR A 48 -0.98 2.90 6.54
CA TYR A 48 -0.25 2.74 7.79
C TYR A 48 0.15 1.30 8.07
N GLY A 49 -0.48 0.31 7.44
CA GLY A 49 -0.20 -1.09 7.73
C GLY A 49 -1.27 -2.08 7.30
N LEU A 50 -1.01 -3.32 7.68
CA LEU A 50 -1.95 -4.43 7.62
C LEU A 50 -2.45 -4.76 9.04
N PHE A 51 -3.75 -4.90 9.20
CA PHE A 51 -4.41 -5.06 10.49
C PHE A 51 -5.28 -6.31 10.48
N LYS A 52 -5.41 -6.97 11.64
CA LYS A 52 -6.37 -8.05 11.87
C LYS A 52 -7.29 -7.60 13.00
N GLY A 53 -8.55 -7.31 12.68
CA GLY A 53 -9.40 -6.51 13.56
C GLY A 53 -8.80 -5.10 13.74
N ASP A 54 -8.62 -4.68 14.99
CA ASP A 54 -8.06 -3.38 15.35
C ASP A 54 -6.54 -3.41 15.60
N GLU A 55 -5.93 -4.59 15.59
CA GLU A 55 -4.51 -4.75 15.85
C GLU A 55 -3.67 -4.75 14.55
N LYS A 56 -2.62 -3.93 14.52
CA LYS A 56 -1.61 -3.98 13.44
C LYS A 56 -0.80 -5.27 13.58
N ILE A 57 -0.59 -5.98 12.48
CA ILE A 57 0.17 -7.22 12.53
C ILE A 57 1.64 -6.94 12.88
N LYS A 58 2.24 -7.82 13.70
CA LYS A 58 3.64 -7.69 14.16
C LYS A 58 4.67 -7.95 13.05
N LYS A 59 4.25 -8.51 11.91
CA LYS A 59 5.12 -8.81 10.78
C LYS A 59 5.65 -7.51 10.18
N LYS A 60 6.97 -7.38 10.10
CA LYS A 60 7.64 -6.27 9.43
C LYS A 60 7.78 -6.57 7.94
N PHE A 61 7.44 -5.58 7.11
CA PHE A 61 7.65 -5.62 5.68
C PHE A 61 8.75 -4.64 5.32
N LYS A 62 9.62 -5.02 4.39
CA LYS A 62 10.70 -4.16 3.88
C LYS A 62 10.37 -3.52 2.54
N SER A 63 9.34 -4.02 1.83
CA SER A 63 8.93 -3.52 0.53
C SER A 63 7.46 -3.79 0.24
N GLU A 64 6.86 -3.01 -0.65
CA GLU A 64 5.50 -3.22 -1.16
C GLU A 64 5.33 -4.61 -1.81
N ARG A 65 6.38 -5.14 -2.43
CA ARG A 65 6.41 -6.49 -3.00
C ARG A 65 6.09 -7.56 -1.96
N GLN A 66 6.71 -7.47 -0.79
CA GLN A 66 6.45 -8.41 0.30
C GLN A 66 5.00 -8.29 0.82
N VAL A 67 4.41 -7.10 0.78
CA VAL A 67 3.00 -6.89 1.17
C VAL A 67 2.07 -7.57 0.15
N ILE A 68 2.31 -7.36 -1.14
CA ILE A 68 1.52 -7.93 -2.25
C ILE A 68 1.62 -9.46 -2.25
N GLU A 69 2.82 -10.01 -2.14
CA GLU A 69 3.04 -11.46 -2.09
C GLU A 69 2.43 -12.09 -0.83
N PHE A 70 2.46 -11.38 0.31
CA PHE A 70 1.85 -11.85 1.55
C PHE A 70 0.33 -11.98 1.46
N ILE A 71 -0.34 -11.09 0.72
CA ILE A 71 -1.78 -11.20 0.47
C ILE A 71 -2.11 -12.14 -0.70
N GLY A 72 -1.12 -12.86 -1.23
CA GLY A 72 -1.31 -13.87 -2.28
C GLY A 72 -1.60 -13.29 -3.66
N LEU A 73 -1.03 -12.11 -3.97
CA LEU A 73 -1.04 -11.53 -5.31
C LEU A 73 0.36 -11.61 -5.92
N THR A 74 0.42 -11.69 -7.24
CA THR A 74 1.66 -11.55 -7.99
C THR A 74 2.08 -10.09 -8.04
N TYR A 75 3.32 -9.82 -7.68
CA TYR A 75 3.89 -8.47 -7.77
C TYR A 75 3.91 -7.98 -9.22
N LYS A 76 3.42 -6.76 -9.43
CA LYS A 76 3.53 -6.00 -10.68
C LYS A 76 4.38 -4.75 -10.43
N SER A 77 5.17 -4.34 -11.41
CA SER A 77 5.93 -3.09 -11.30
C SER A 77 4.97 -1.88 -11.25
N PRO A 78 5.36 -0.73 -10.68
CA PRO A 78 4.50 0.46 -10.64
C PRO A 78 3.84 0.84 -11.97
N LYS A 79 4.56 0.65 -13.09
CA LYS A 79 4.07 0.99 -14.44
C LYS A 79 3.00 0.02 -14.96
N ASP A 80 2.92 -1.19 -14.41
CA ASP A 80 2.01 -2.26 -14.85
C ASP A 80 0.79 -2.40 -13.91
N ARG A 81 0.54 -1.39 -13.05
CA ARG A 81 -0.55 -1.40 -12.06
C ARG A 81 -1.79 -0.60 -12.49
N THR A 82 -1.77 0.01 -13.66
CA THR A 82 -2.94 0.65 -14.30
C THR A 82 -3.88 -0.37 -14.95
#